data_AF-A0A9K3DD09-F1
#
_entry.id   AF-A0A9K3DD09-F1
#
_cell.length_a   1.000
_cell.length_b   1.000
_cell.length_c   1.000
_cell.angle_alpha   90.00
_cell.angle_beta   90.00
_cell.angle_gamma   90.00
#
_symmetry.space_group_name_H-M   'P 1'
#
loop_
_entity.id
_entity.type
_entity.pdbx_description
1 polymer ?
#
loop_
_entity_poly.entity_id
_entity_poly.type
_entity_poly.pdbx_seq_one_letter_code
_entity_poly.pdbx_strand_id
1 'polypeptide(L)'
;VVQASQIVCEDFLLSRIDAVPLQIVGMEGLWGTVVTCLIMWPIVQMMPGEDAGSVENIVEDFYMLFDNPAIFGWTASYWVCILFLNWSGMVVTDELTSVHRTIFEALRTAAIWVTDLAINYIFAPNSVYGESWTSWSWIQLTGFLLLIFSTQ
;
A
#
# COMPACT_ATOMS: atom_id res chain seq x y z
N VAL A 1 9.20 -11.89 7.56
CA VAL A 1 10.38 -11.67 8.43
C VAL A 1 10.77 -10.20 8.46
N VAL A 2 11.12 -9.58 7.33
CA VAL A 2 11.51 -8.15 7.26
C VAL A 2 10.47 -7.21 7.88
N GLN A 3 9.19 -7.35 7.50
CA GLN A 3 8.10 -6.53 8.05
C GLN A 3 7.88 -6.73 9.56
N ALA A 4 8.02 -7.96 10.05
CA ALA A 4 7.91 -8.24 11.49
C ALA A 4 9.07 -7.61 12.28
N SER A 5 10.29 -7.64 11.73
CA SER A 5 11.45 -6.97 12.32
C SER A 5 11.30 -5.45 12.35
N GLN A 6 10.72 -4.86 11.31
CA GLN A 6 10.40 -3.42 11.24
C GLN A 6 9.45 -3.03 12.38
N ILE A 7 8.34 -3.76 12.54
CA ILE A 7 7.34 -3.49 13.59
C ILE A 7 7.96 -3.55 14.99
N VAL A 8 8.84 -4.52 15.24
CA VAL A 8 9.54 -4.64 16.54
C VAL A 8 10.52 -3.49 16.76
N CYS A 9 11.19 -3.01 15.71
CA CYS A 9 12.05 -1.83 15.81
C CYS A 9 11.24 -0.54 16.02
N GLU A 10 10.10 -0.38 15.35
CA GLU A 10 9.15 0.73 15.53
C GLU A 10 8.65 0.80 16.98
N ASP A 11 8.19 -0.32 17.53
CA ASP A 11 7.70 -0.42 18.90
C ASP A 11 8.82 -0.12 19.93
N PHE A 12 10.04 -0.58 19.66
CA PHE A 12 11.21 -0.25 20.49
C PHE A 12 11.58 1.23 20.42
N LEU A 13 11.54 1.84 19.23
CA LEU A 13 11.83 3.26 19.03
C LEU A 13 10.80 4.13 19.75
N LEU A 14 9.50 3.89 19.53
CA LEU A 14 8.41 4.65 20.15
C LEU A 14 8.39 4.50 21.69
N SER A 15 8.68 3.31 22.21
CA SER A 15 8.65 3.06 23.67
C SER A 15 9.88 3.55 24.45
N ARG A 16 11.00 3.87 23.78
CA ARG A 16 12.26 4.26 24.43
C ARG A 16 12.75 5.65 24.04
N ILE A 17 12.38 6.13 22.86
CA ILE A 17 12.72 7.43 22.33
C ILE A 17 11.38 8.09 22.01
N ASP A 18 11.03 9.13 22.74
CA ASP A 18 9.78 9.90 22.62
C ASP A 18 9.77 10.68 21.28
N ALA A 19 9.74 9.92 20.18
CA ALA A 19 9.90 10.38 18.82
C ALA A 19 8.51 10.53 18.21
N VAL A 20 8.22 11.74 17.75
CA VAL A 20 6.92 12.06 17.14
C VAL A 20 6.66 11.11 15.96
N PRO A 21 5.51 10.39 15.92
CA PRO A 21 5.21 9.39 14.88
C PRO A 21 5.38 9.91 13.44
N LEU A 22 5.05 11.19 13.21
CA LEU A 22 5.21 11.84 11.90
C LEU A 22 6.68 11.95 11.47
N GLN A 23 7.61 12.16 12.41
CA GLN A 23 9.04 12.26 12.09
C GLN A 23 9.62 10.90 11.70
N ILE A 24 9.16 9.82 12.34
CA ILE A 24 9.59 8.46 12.02
C ILE A 24 9.14 8.10 10.59
N VAL A 25 7.84 8.29 10.27
CA VAL A 25 7.30 8.07 8.92
C VAL A 25 8.05 8.91 7.88
N GLY A 26 8.36 10.17 8.21
CA GLY A 26 9.11 11.05 7.33
C GLY A 26 10.52 10.53 7.03
N MET A 27 11.24 10.01 8.04
CA MET A 27 12.57 9.42 7.85
C MET A 27 12.51 8.11 7.07
N GLU A 28 11.52 7.26 7.31
CA GLU A 28 11.32 6.02 6.56
C GLU A 28 11.01 6.31 5.09
N GLY A 29 10.11 7.26 4.82
CA GLY A 29 9.81 7.72 3.47
C GLY A 29 11.06 8.26 2.77
N LEU A 30 11.86 9.09 3.46
CA LEU A 30 13.09 9.67 2.91
C LEU A 30 14.13 8.60 2.57
N TRP A 31 14.43 7.68 3.49
CA TRP A 31 15.36 6.59 3.22
C TRP A 31 14.84 5.62 2.17
N GLY A 32 13.53 5.36 2.17
CA GLY A 32 12.86 4.57 1.13
C GLY A 32 13.02 5.21 -0.25
N THR A 33 12.80 6.53 -0.36
CA THR A 33 13.05 7.26 -1.62
C THR A 33 14.52 7.19 -2.02
N VAL A 34 15.47 7.41 -1.10
CA VAL A 34 16.90 7.32 -1.41
C VAL A 34 17.28 5.94 -1.94
N VAL A 35 16.82 4.87 -1.29
CA VAL A 35 17.08 3.48 -1.71
C VAL A 35 16.43 3.19 -3.06
N THR A 36 15.18 3.60 -3.28
CA THR A 36 14.49 3.41 -4.55
C THR A 36 15.22 4.15 -5.68
N CYS A 37 15.59 5.42 -5.46
CA CYS A 37 16.25 6.24 -6.47
C CYS A 37 17.67 5.78 -6.81
N LEU A 38 18.44 5.34 -5.81
CA LEU A 38 19.85 4.98 -6.00
C LEU A 38 20.09 3.51 -6.34
N ILE A 39 19.18 2.62 -5.94
CA ILE A 39 19.36 1.17 -6.08
C ILE A 39 18.32 0.58 -7.02
N MET A 40 17.02 0.81 -6.80
CA MET A 40 15.99 0.16 -7.62
C MET A 40 15.94 0.73 -9.04
N TRP A 41 15.97 2.05 -9.20
CA TRP A 41 15.98 2.69 -10.52
C TRP A 41 17.07 2.18 -11.48
N PRO A 42 18.37 2.15 -11.11
CA PRO A 42 19.39 1.62 -12.02
C PRO A 42 19.21 0.13 -12.31
N ILE A 43 18.71 -0.66 -11.35
CA ILE A 43 18.47 -2.09 -11.56
C ILE A 43 17.35 -2.31 -12.59
N VAL A 44 16.24 -1.58 -12.47
CA VAL A 44 15.10 -1.75 -13.37
C VAL A 44 15.45 -1.27 -14.79
N GLN A 45 16.21 -0.18 -14.92
CA GLN A 45 16.67 0.29 -16.23
C GLN A 45 17.58 -0.70 -16.96
N MET A 46 18.41 -1.44 -16.21
CA MET A 46 19.33 -2.45 -16.78
C MET A 46 18.65 -3.78 -17.12
N MET A 47 17.41 -3.99 -16.69
CA MET A 47 16.68 -5.23 -16.93
C MET A 47 15.99 -5.15 -18.30
N PRO A 48 16.21 -6.12 -19.21
CA PRO A 48 15.59 -6.11 -20.53
C PRO A 48 14.07 -6.37 -20.41
N GLY A 49 13.27 -5.48 -20.99
CA GLY A 49 11.81 -5.56 -20.97
C GLY A 49 11.17 -5.11 -22.28
N GLU A 50 9.84 -5.17 -22.34
CA GLU A 50 9.04 -4.89 -23.55
C GLU A 50 8.93 -3.40 -23.91
N ASP A 51 9.16 -2.49 -22.96
CA ASP A 51 9.11 -1.04 -23.21
C ASP A 51 10.49 -0.48 -23.56
N ALA A 52 10.70 -0.18 -24.84
CA ALA A 52 11.92 0.42 -25.39
C ALA A 52 13.25 -0.33 -25.09
N GLY A 53 13.18 -1.62 -24.73
CA GLY A 53 14.34 -2.47 -24.40
C GLY A 53 14.71 -2.49 -22.92
N SER A 54 13.88 -1.91 -22.04
CA SER A 54 13.99 -1.94 -20.58
C SER A 54 12.66 -2.37 -19.95
N VAL A 55 12.66 -2.78 -18.69
CA VAL A 55 11.43 -3.08 -17.94
C VAL A 55 10.66 -1.80 -17.59
N GLU A 56 11.35 -0.68 -17.38
CA GLU A 56 10.73 0.61 -17.05
C GLU A 56 11.67 1.74 -17.51
N ASN A 57 11.20 2.58 -18.44
CA ASN A 57 11.95 3.74 -18.90
C ASN A 57 11.47 5.00 -18.19
N ILE A 58 12.12 5.26 -17.06
CA ILE A 58 11.82 6.38 -16.16
C ILE A 58 11.69 7.74 -16.89
N VAL A 59 12.48 7.98 -17.94
CA VAL A 59 12.43 9.25 -18.70
C VAL A 59 11.11 9.39 -19.46
N GLU A 60 10.62 8.29 -20.03
CA GLU A 60 9.33 8.24 -20.71
C GLU A 60 8.18 8.31 -19.70
N ASP A 61 8.30 7.65 -18.55
CA ASP A 61 7.29 7.70 -17.49
C ASP A 61 7.11 9.11 -16.93
N PHE A 62 8.21 9.83 -16.67
CA PHE A 62 8.12 11.23 -16.26
C PHE A 62 7.51 12.10 -17.35
N TYR A 63 7.85 11.85 -18.62
CA TYR A 63 7.24 12.56 -19.73
C TYR A 63 5.72 12.34 -19.77
N MET A 64 5.25 11.09 -19.66
CA MET A 64 3.82 10.75 -19.63
C MET A 64 3.10 11.33 -18.42
N LEU A 65 3.77 11.38 -17.26
CA LEU A 65 3.22 11.95 -16.03
C LEU A 65 2.98 13.46 -16.15
N PHE A 66 3.89 14.21 -16.79
CA PHE A 66 3.75 15.66 -16.96
C PHE A 66 2.90 16.05 -18.17
N ASP A 67 2.84 15.22 -19.20
CA ASP A 67 2.03 15.47 -20.40
C ASP A 67 0.52 15.31 -20.11
N ASN A 68 0.15 14.32 -19.27
CA ASN A 68 -1.25 14.04 -18.97
C ASN A 68 -1.67 14.53 -17.56
N PRO A 69 -2.44 15.62 -17.45
CA PRO A 69 -2.85 16.15 -16.15
C PRO A 69 -3.79 15.22 -15.37
N ALA A 70 -4.50 14.32 -16.04
CA ALA A 70 -5.35 13.34 -15.36
C ALA A 70 -4.49 12.28 -14.63
N ILE A 71 -3.42 11.80 -15.27
CA ILE A 71 -2.49 10.84 -14.66
C ILE A 71 -1.79 11.51 -13.47
N PHE A 72 -1.31 12.75 -13.65
CA PHE A 72 -0.71 13.52 -12.57
C PHE A 72 -1.65 13.66 -11.35
N GLY A 73 -2.92 14.00 -11.58
CA GLY A 73 -3.92 14.13 -10.52
C GLY A 73 -4.16 12.83 -9.76
N TRP A 74 -4.30 11.70 -10.46
CA TRP A 74 -4.47 10.39 -9.84
C TRP A 74 -3.22 9.96 -9.06
N THR A 75 -2.02 10.12 -9.62
CA THR A 75 -0.76 9.80 -8.94
C THR A 75 -0.52 10.67 -7.71
N ALA A 76 -0.79 11.97 -7.79
CA ALA A 76 -0.65 12.88 -6.65
C ALA A 76 -1.64 12.55 -5.52
N SER A 77 -2.90 12.29 -5.86
CA SER A 77 -3.90 11.87 -4.85
C SER A 77 -3.53 10.53 -4.21
N TYR A 78 -2.98 9.60 -4.97
CA TYR A 78 -2.46 8.33 -4.45
C TYR A 78 -1.33 8.52 -3.45
N TRP A 79 -0.35 9.40 -3.73
CA TRP A 79 0.72 9.74 -2.77
C TRP A 79 0.19 10.32 -1.47
N VAL A 80 -0.78 11.23 -1.56
CA VAL A 80 -1.43 11.81 -0.37
C VAL A 80 -2.12 10.71 0.45
N CYS A 81 -2.87 9.82 -0.19
CA CYS A 81 -3.53 8.70 0.47
C CYS A 81 -2.53 7.78 1.19
N ILE A 82 -1.41 7.43 0.54
CA ILE A 82 -0.35 6.63 1.15
C ILE A 82 0.23 7.33 2.37
N LEU A 83 0.52 8.63 2.28
CA LEU A 83 1.07 9.38 3.40
C LEU A 83 0.12 9.35 4.60
N PHE A 84 -1.16 9.60 4.38
CA PHE A 84 -2.18 9.50 5.43
C PHE A 84 -2.29 8.09 6.01
N LEU A 85 -2.23 7.05 5.19
CA LEU A 85 -2.26 5.66 5.65
C LEU A 85 -1.04 5.31 6.53
N ASN A 86 0.16 5.71 6.13
CA ASN A 86 1.37 5.47 6.91
C ASN A 86 1.38 6.26 8.22
N TRP A 87 0.96 7.53 8.17
CA TRP A 87 0.86 8.36 9.37
C TRP A 87 -0.19 7.80 10.35
N SER A 88 -1.40 7.50 9.88
CA SER A 88 -2.46 6.93 10.72
C SER A 88 -2.08 5.56 11.28
N GLY A 89 -1.40 4.71 10.50
CA GLY A 89 -0.90 3.42 10.97
C GLY A 89 0.12 3.56 12.11
N MET A 90 1.00 4.56 12.04
CA MET A 90 1.97 4.86 13.09
C MET A 90 1.31 5.44 14.35
N VAL A 91 0.33 6.34 14.21
CA VAL A 91 -0.46 6.84 15.34
C VAL A 91 -1.23 5.71 16.03
N VAL A 92 -1.82 4.79 15.26
CA VAL A 92 -2.48 3.59 15.81
C VAL A 92 -1.49 2.70 16.55
N THR A 93 -0.25 2.59 16.09
CA THR A 93 0.77 1.77 16.75
C THR A 93 1.26 2.38 18.06
N ASP A 94 1.30 3.71 18.13
CA ASP A 94 1.70 4.45 19.32
C ASP A 94 0.62 4.41 20.43
N GLU A 95 -0.65 4.50 20.04
CA GLU A 95 -1.77 4.64 20.98
C GLU A 95 -2.54 3.32 21.28
N LEU A 96 -2.42 2.29 20.42
CA LEU A 96 -3.27 1.09 20.50
C LEU A 96 -2.46 -0.21 20.54
N THR A 97 -3.06 -1.22 21.18
CA THR A 97 -2.46 -2.56 21.32
C THR A 97 -2.30 -3.26 19.96
N SER A 98 -1.37 -4.21 19.87
CA SER A 98 -1.09 -5.04 18.67
C SER A 98 -2.33 -5.64 18.00
N VAL A 99 -3.44 -5.81 18.74
CA VAL A 99 -4.73 -6.32 18.26
C VAL A 99 -5.42 -5.36 17.28
N HIS A 100 -5.33 -4.05 17.52
CA HIS A 100 -5.97 -3.06 16.65
C HIS A 100 -5.25 -2.98 15.30
N ARG A 101 -3.92 -3.09 15.30
CA ARG A 101 -3.11 -3.13 14.07
C ARG A 101 -3.49 -4.32 13.18
N THR A 102 -3.73 -5.51 13.75
CA THR A 102 -4.19 -6.67 12.99
C THR A 102 -5.59 -6.49 12.40
N ILE A 103 -6.50 -5.78 13.09
CA ILE A 103 -7.83 -5.45 12.56
C ILE A 103 -7.72 -4.50 11.37
N PHE A 104 -6.89 -3.46 11.45
CA PHE A 104 -6.71 -2.51 10.34
C PHE A 104 -6.09 -3.16 9.10
N GLU A 105 -5.14 -4.08 9.27
CA GLU A 105 -4.59 -4.83 8.15
C GLU A 105 -5.66 -5.74 7.51
N ALA A 106 -6.47 -6.44 8.31
CA ALA A 106 -7.58 -7.25 7.79
C ALA A 106 -8.64 -6.40 7.07
N LEU A 107 -8.98 -5.24 7.63
CA LEU A 107 -9.95 -4.31 7.05
C LEU A 107 -9.47 -3.76 5.70
N ARG A 108 -8.18 -3.46 5.56
CA ARG A 108 -7.61 -2.98 4.28
C ARG A 108 -7.84 -4.00 3.16
N THR A 109 -7.47 -5.25 3.38
CA THR A 109 -7.65 -6.30 2.38
C THR A 109 -9.12 -6.56 2.07
N ALA A 110 -9.99 -6.55 3.10
CA ALA A 110 -11.43 -6.69 2.92
C ALA A 110 -12.03 -5.51 2.14
N ALA A 111 -11.59 -4.28 2.39
CA ALA A 111 -12.07 -3.08 1.69
C ALA A 111 -11.70 -3.10 0.19
N ILE A 112 -10.49 -3.57 -0.14
CA ILE A 112 -10.07 -3.77 -1.54
C ILE A 112 -10.99 -4.79 -2.22
N TRP A 113 -11.24 -5.93 -1.56
CA TRP A 113 -12.13 -6.97 -2.08
C TRP A 113 -13.58 -6.49 -2.30
N VAL A 114 -14.15 -5.74 -1.34
CA VAL A 114 -15.49 -5.15 -1.50
C VAL A 114 -15.51 -4.14 -2.64
N THR A 115 -14.44 -3.35 -2.81
CA THR A 115 -14.33 -2.39 -3.92
C THR A 115 -14.25 -3.10 -5.26
N ASP A 116 -13.53 -4.22 -5.34
CA ASP A 116 -13.39 -5.02 -6.56
C ASP A 116 -14.74 -5.62 -7.02
N LEU A 117 -15.51 -6.16 -6.06
CA LEU A 117 -16.90 -6.57 -6.29
C LEU A 117 -17.79 -5.39 -6.72
N ALA A 118 -17.66 -4.24 -6.06
CA ALA A 118 -18.44 -3.04 -6.41
C ALA A 118 -18.11 -2.54 -7.83
N ILE A 119 -16.86 -2.66 -8.28
CA ILE A 119 -16.46 -2.31 -9.65
C ILE A 119 -17.19 -3.21 -10.65
N ASN A 120 -17.24 -4.52 -10.41
CA ASN A 120 -17.93 -5.47 -11.29
C ASN A 120 -19.44 -5.23 -11.39
N TYR A 121 -20.10 -4.87 -10.29
CA TYR A 121 -21.57 -4.75 -10.24
C TYR A 121 -22.13 -3.34 -10.45
N ILE A 122 -21.41 -2.29 -10.01
CA ILE A 122 -21.94 -0.91 -9.93
C ILE A 122 -21.24 0.01 -10.93
N PHE A 123 -19.90 0.01 -10.96
CA PHE A 123 -19.16 1.03 -11.69
C PHE A 123 -18.87 0.64 -13.15
N ALA A 124 -18.66 -0.64 -13.43
CA ALA A 124 -18.34 -1.12 -14.78
C ALA A 124 -18.87 -2.55 -15.02
N PRO A 125 -20.19 -2.73 -15.26
CA PRO A 125 -20.77 -4.05 -15.50
C PRO A 125 -20.14 -4.75 -16.72
N ASN A 126 -19.57 -5.95 -16.50
CA ASN A 126 -18.80 -6.76 -17.47
C ASN A 126 -17.40 -6.24 -17.84
N SER A 127 -16.83 -5.35 -17.03
CA SER A 127 -15.44 -4.95 -17.18
C SER A 127 -14.48 -6.03 -16.67
N VAL A 128 -13.30 -6.14 -17.29
CA VAL A 128 -12.22 -7.09 -16.93
C VAL A 128 -11.61 -6.77 -15.55
N TYR A 129 -11.90 -5.59 -15.00
CA TYR A 129 -11.21 -5.04 -13.83
C TYR A 129 -11.86 -5.33 -12.47
N GLY A 130 -12.90 -6.16 -12.39
CA GLY A 130 -13.52 -6.52 -11.10
C GLY A 130 -13.91 -7.99 -11.02
N GLU A 131 -13.72 -8.63 -9.87
CA GLU A 131 -14.12 -10.00 -9.59
C GLU A 131 -15.65 -10.12 -9.54
N SER A 132 -16.21 -11.05 -10.33
CA SER A 132 -17.63 -11.42 -10.23
C SER A 132 -17.84 -12.34 -9.02
N TRP A 133 -19.00 -12.26 -8.38
CA TRP A 133 -19.31 -13.15 -7.26
C TRP A 133 -19.35 -14.62 -7.72
N THR A 134 -18.44 -15.45 -7.19
CA THR A 134 -18.38 -16.89 -7.48
C THR A 134 -18.60 -17.73 -6.23
N SER A 135 -18.74 -19.06 -6.39
CA SER A 135 -18.83 -19.98 -5.26
C SER A 135 -17.61 -19.94 -4.32
N TRP A 136 -16.44 -19.51 -4.82
CA TRP A 136 -15.21 -19.34 -4.02
C TRP A 136 -15.21 -18.04 -3.19
N SER A 137 -15.96 -17.03 -3.61
CA SER A 137 -16.13 -15.78 -2.86
C SER A 137 -16.78 -16.01 -1.49
N TRP A 138 -17.57 -17.09 -1.33
CA TRP A 138 -18.07 -17.51 -0.01
C TRP A 138 -16.95 -17.91 0.95
N ILE A 139 -15.92 -18.61 0.45
CA ILE A 139 -14.76 -18.98 1.27
C ILE A 139 -13.96 -17.72 1.64
N GLN A 140 -13.75 -16.79 0.71
CA GLN A 140 -13.08 -15.52 0.98
C GLN A 140 -13.82 -14.72 2.07
N LEU A 141 -15.14 -14.59 1.95
CA LEU A 141 -15.97 -13.92 2.96
C LEU A 141 -15.83 -14.58 4.34
N THR A 142 -15.89 -15.91 4.40
CA THR A 142 -15.69 -16.63 5.67
C THR A 142 -14.29 -16.43 6.24
N GLY A 143 -13.27 -16.31 5.38
CA GLY A 143 -11.90 -15.99 5.78
C GLY A 143 -11.77 -14.61 6.41
N PHE A 144 -12.39 -13.59 5.81
CA PHE A 144 -12.43 -12.24 6.39
C PHE A 144 -13.15 -12.20 7.74
N LEU A 145 -14.31 -12.87 7.84
CA LEU A 145 -15.04 -12.97 9.11
C LEU A 145 -14.22 -13.69 10.17
N LEU A 146 -13.57 -14.82 9.82
CA LEU A 146 -12.72 -15.55 10.74
C LEU A 146 -11.55 -14.69 11.24
N LEU A 147 -10.91 -13.92 10.36
CA LEU A 147 -9.83 -13.00 10.75
C LEU A 147 -10.31 -11.94 11.74
N ILE A 148 -11.48 -11.35 11.51
CA ILE A 148 -12.05 -10.34 12.42
C ILE A 148 -12.42 -10.97 13.77
N PHE A 149 -13.09 -12.13 13.78
CA PHE A 149 -13.52 -12.81 15.00
C PHE A 149 -12.36 -13.44 15.77
N SER A 150 -11.31 -13.92 15.10
CA SER A 150 -10.13 -14.51 15.75
C SER A 150 -9.24 -13.47 16.41
N THR A 151 -9.44 -12.19 16.08
CA THR A 151 -8.68 -11.07 16.63
C THR A 151 -9.33 -10.50 17.92
N GLN A 152 -10.54 -10.93 18.27
CA GLN A 152 -11.22 -10.60 19.54
C GLN A 152 -10.77 -11.57 20.64
#